data_AF-A0AAX3U7Q7-F1
#
_entry.id   AF-A0AAX3U7Q7-F1
#
_cell.length_a   1.000
_cell.length_b   1.000
_cell.length_c   1.000
_cell.angle_alpha   90.00
_cell.angle_beta   90.00
_cell.angle_gamma   90.00
#
_symmetry.space_group_name_H-M   'P 1'
#
loop_
_entity.id
_entity.type
_entity.pdbx_description
1 polymer ?
#
loop_
_entity_poly.entity_id
_entity_poly.type
_entity_poly.pdbx_seq_one_letter_code
_entity_poly.pdbx_strand_id
1 'polypeptide(L)'
;MAVSIDLRVGTTPFEFWHEFGEDQINVINSKVFVESKKLVLSCEAKPVDSNQLSDAKSIFRNPDQVTQIVITDERILERFARYVKNHRDEFDCCELTITFGNRKYQYPVKVSRHQFGGMMLRVQA
;
A
#
# COMPACT_ATOMS: atom_id res chain seq x y z
N MET A 1 -5.32 15.07 16.90
CA MET A 1 -5.49 13.62 16.68
C MET A 1 -5.57 13.41 15.18
N ALA A 2 -4.74 12.55 14.61
CA ALA A 2 -4.85 12.18 13.20
C ALA A 2 -6.16 11.40 12.99
N VAL A 3 -7.05 11.88 12.11
CA VAL A 3 -8.29 11.18 11.81
C VAL A 3 -7.96 10.04 10.85
N SER A 4 -7.93 8.81 11.35
CA SER A 4 -7.76 7.61 10.51
C SER A 4 -9.11 7.15 9.97
N ILE A 5 -9.13 6.69 8.71
CA ILE A 5 -10.28 5.96 8.16
C ILE A 5 -9.87 4.58 7.64
N ASP A 6 -10.81 3.63 7.68
CA ASP A 6 -10.64 2.33 7.03
C ASP A 6 -10.95 2.44 5.54
N LEU A 7 -10.00 2.05 4.69
CA LEU A 7 -10.21 1.90 3.26
C LEU A 7 -10.88 0.55 2.95
N ARG A 8 -10.46 -0.52 3.62
CA ARG A 8 -11.00 -1.88 3.44
C ARG A 8 -10.79 -2.73 4.69
N VAL A 9 -11.87 -3.35 5.16
CA VAL A 9 -11.88 -4.25 6.34
C VAL A 9 -11.71 -5.74 5.94
N GLY A 10 -11.49 -6.02 4.66
CA GLY A 10 -11.32 -7.38 4.13
C GLY A 10 -9.98 -7.60 3.44
N THR A 11 -9.73 -8.84 3.05
CA THR A 11 -8.55 -9.23 2.27
C THR A 11 -8.54 -8.55 0.91
N THR A 12 -7.41 -7.94 0.56
CA THR A 12 -7.20 -7.28 -0.73
C THR A 12 -5.86 -7.72 -1.32
N PRO A 13 -5.80 -8.16 -2.59
CA PRO A 13 -4.54 -8.48 -3.24
C PRO A 13 -3.78 -7.20 -3.59
N PHE A 14 -2.50 -7.16 -3.24
CA PHE A 14 -1.55 -6.13 -3.65
C PHE A 14 -0.48 -6.80 -4.51
N GLU A 15 -0.16 -6.19 -5.65
CA GLU A 15 0.91 -6.64 -6.55
C GLU A 15 2.14 -5.78 -6.33
N PHE A 16 3.27 -6.40 -6.01
CA PHE A 16 4.57 -5.76 -5.79
C PHE A 16 5.45 -6.04 -6.99
N TRP A 17 5.78 -4.99 -7.72
CA TRP A 17 6.58 -5.10 -8.92
C TRP A 17 8.03 -4.71 -8.66
N HIS A 18 8.94 -5.49 -9.23
CA HIS A 18 10.38 -5.30 -9.19
C HIS A 18 10.98 -5.60 -10.57
N GLU A 19 12.29 -5.46 -10.74
CA GLU A 19 12.96 -5.66 -12.04
C GLU A 19 12.73 -7.06 -12.66
N PHE A 20 12.49 -8.07 -11.82
CA PHE A 20 12.31 -9.47 -12.25
C PHE A 20 10.86 -9.90 -12.50
N GLY A 21 9.86 -9.02 -12.29
CA GLY A 21 8.44 -9.39 -12.40
C GLY A 21 7.57 -8.81 -11.30
N GLU A 22 6.48 -9.52 -11.00
CA GLU A 22 5.52 -9.18 -9.96
C GLU A 22 5.35 -10.32 -8.95
N ASP A 23 5.30 -9.97 -7.68
CA ASP A 23 4.97 -10.84 -6.56
C ASP A 23 3.62 -10.37 -5.98
N GLN A 24 2.69 -11.28 -5.70
CA GLN A 24 1.35 -10.92 -5.21
C GLN A 24 1.16 -11.39 -3.77
N ILE A 25 0.77 -10.46 -2.90
CA ILE A 25 0.40 -10.80 -1.52
C ILE A 25 -0.96 -10.22 -1.15
N ASN A 26 -1.72 -11.00 -0.39
CA ASN A 26 -2.93 -10.49 0.24
C ASN A 26 -2.58 -9.61 1.45
N VAL A 27 -3.30 -8.50 1.59
CA VAL A 27 -3.24 -7.61 2.76
C VAL A 27 -4.62 -7.45 3.41
N ILE A 28 -4.64 -7.07 4.68
CA ILE A 28 -5.84 -6.74 5.45
C ILE A 28 -5.66 -5.37 6.14
N ASN A 29 -6.73 -4.89 6.77
CA ASN A 29 -6.71 -3.69 7.63
C ASN A 29 -6.14 -2.45 6.92
N SER A 30 -6.50 -2.24 5.65
CA SER A 30 -6.05 -1.09 4.88
C SER A 30 -6.67 0.20 5.43
N LYS A 31 -5.84 1.12 5.88
CA LYS A 31 -6.20 2.40 6.52
C LYS A 31 -5.44 3.56 5.89
N VAL A 32 -6.02 4.75 5.96
CA VAL A 32 -5.31 5.98 5.62
C VAL A 32 -5.43 7.01 6.72
N PHE A 33 -4.34 7.71 7.01
CA PHE A 33 -4.27 8.80 7.97
C PHE A 33 -3.16 9.79 7.61
N VAL A 34 -3.25 11.02 8.13
CA VAL A 34 -2.15 11.99 8.08
C VAL A 34 -1.37 11.94 9.39
N GLU A 35 -0.05 11.73 9.33
CA GLU A 35 0.85 11.78 10.47
C GLU A 35 2.10 12.58 10.11
N SER A 36 2.43 13.61 10.89
CA SER A 36 3.64 14.42 10.71
C SER A 36 3.82 14.94 9.27
N LYS A 37 2.73 15.47 8.68
CA LYS A 37 2.64 15.92 7.26
C LYS A 37 2.87 14.83 6.20
N LYS A 38 2.76 13.56 6.57
CA LYS A 38 2.76 12.43 5.63
C LYS A 38 1.37 11.82 5.55
N LEU A 39 0.90 11.56 4.34
CA LEU A 39 -0.26 10.70 4.11
C LEU A 39 0.19 9.24 4.15
N VAL A 40 -0.22 8.50 5.17
CA VAL A 40 0.18 7.11 5.38
C VAL A 40 -0.96 6.19 4.98
N LEU A 41 -0.71 5.34 3.99
CA LEU A 41 -1.51 4.16 3.68
C LEU A 41 -0.93 2.97 4.46
N SER A 42 -1.63 2.48 5.49
CA SER A 42 -1.16 1.38 6.33
C SER A 42 -1.95 0.12 6.07
N CYS A 43 -1.28 -1.02 5.97
CA CYS A 43 -1.90 -2.33 5.85
C CYS A 43 -1.05 -3.43 6.49
N GLU A 44 -1.63 -4.62 6.63
CA GLU A 44 -0.97 -5.80 7.20
C GLU A 44 -0.98 -6.93 6.16
N ALA A 45 0.20 -7.44 5.82
CA ALA A 45 0.35 -8.58 4.92
C ALA A 45 -0.13 -9.86 5.59
N LYS A 46 -1.05 -10.55 4.92
CA LYS A 46 -1.65 -11.81 5.38
C LYS A 46 -1.66 -12.81 4.22
N PRO A 47 -0.51 -13.43 3.91
CA PRO A 47 -0.45 -14.49 2.90
C PRO A 47 -1.36 -15.64 3.30
N VAL A 48 -2.14 -16.15 2.35
CA VAL A 48 -3.19 -17.17 2.62
C VAL A 48 -2.78 -18.58 2.20
N ASP A 49 -1.67 -18.72 1.46
CA ASP A 49 -1.11 -19.98 0.99
C ASP A 49 0.42 -19.93 0.96
N SER A 50 1.04 -21.06 0.60
CA SER A 50 2.50 -21.20 0.55
C SER A 50 3.16 -20.34 -0.53
N ASN A 51 2.45 -20.06 -1.63
CA ASN A 51 2.98 -19.25 -2.72
C ASN A 51 3.08 -17.80 -2.27
N GLN A 52 1.98 -17.24 -1.73
CA GLN A 52 2.00 -15.89 -1.19
C GLN A 52 2.98 -15.72 -0.02
N LEU A 53 3.21 -16.77 0.78
CA LEU A 53 4.23 -16.73 1.82
C LEU A 53 5.65 -16.66 1.23
N SER A 54 5.90 -17.36 0.12
CA SER A 54 7.16 -17.28 -0.62
C SER A 54 7.35 -15.89 -1.20
N ASP A 55 6.32 -15.35 -1.86
CA ASP A 55 6.30 -14.01 -2.45
C ASP A 55 6.55 -12.94 -1.39
N ALA A 56 5.85 -13.00 -0.26
CA ALA A 56 6.09 -12.10 0.88
C ALA A 56 7.55 -12.18 1.36
N LYS A 57 8.10 -13.39 1.50
CA LYS A 57 9.51 -13.56 1.90
C LYS A 57 10.48 -12.99 0.86
N SER A 58 10.16 -13.10 -0.43
CA SER A 58 10.93 -12.52 -1.54
C SER A 58 10.94 -11.00 -1.44
N ILE A 59 9.75 -10.38 -1.47
CA ILE A 59 9.55 -8.92 -1.36
C ILE A 59 10.27 -8.35 -0.14
N PHE A 60 10.01 -8.91 1.04
CA PHE A 60 10.48 -8.34 2.31
C PHE A 60 11.94 -8.72 2.66
N ARG A 61 12.57 -9.61 1.89
CA ARG A 61 14.02 -9.84 1.97
C ARG A 61 14.80 -8.70 1.32
N ASN A 62 14.29 -8.15 0.22
CA ASN A 62 14.90 -7.03 -0.53
C ASN A 62 13.85 -5.93 -0.80
N PRO A 63 13.34 -5.24 0.23
CA PRO A 63 12.26 -4.26 0.05
C PRO A 63 12.64 -3.12 -0.91
N ASP A 64 13.93 -2.76 -0.96
CA ASP A 64 14.42 -1.68 -1.83
C ASP A 64 14.33 -1.99 -3.34
N GLN A 65 14.08 -3.25 -3.71
CA GLN A 65 13.87 -3.65 -5.12
C GLN A 65 12.44 -3.39 -5.61
N VAL A 66 11.50 -3.06 -4.72
CA VAL A 66 10.12 -2.74 -5.10
C VAL A 66 10.09 -1.38 -5.80
N THR A 67 9.58 -1.37 -7.03
CA THR A 67 9.50 -0.17 -7.88
C THR A 67 8.09 0.42 -7.95
N GLN A 68 7.08 -0.44 -7.87
CA GLN A 68 5.67 -0.03 -7.84
C GLN A 68 4.81 -1.06 -7.11
N ILE A 69 3.70 -0.59 -6.55
CA ILE A 69 2.66 -1.42 -5.96
C ILE A 69 1.34 -1.11 -6.66
N VAL A 70 0.64 -2.13 -7.13
CA VAL A 70 -0.66 -2.01 -7.79
C VAL A 70 -1.75 -2.57 -6.88
N ILE A 71 -2.84 -1.79 -6.75
CA ILE A 71 -4.01 -2.13 -5.94
C ILE A 71 -5.24 -1.99 -6.84
N THR A 72 -5.80 -3.11 -7.28
CA THR A 72 -6.93 -3.12 -8.23
C THR A 72 -8.30 -2.93 -7.57
N ASP A 73 -8.40 -2.96 -6.23
CA ASP A 73 -9.66 -2.72 -5.51
C ASP A 73 -10.09 -1.25 -5.63
N GLU A 74 -11.11 -1.01 -6.46
CA GLU A 74 -11.66 0.33 -6.70
C GLU A 74 -12.23 0.99 -5.44
N ARG A 75 -12.71 0.20 -4.46
CA ARG A 75 -13.25 0.76 -3.21
C ARG A 75 -12.15 1.41 -2.38
N ILE A 76 -10.94 0.85 -2.42
CA ILE A 76 -9.76 1.46 -1.80
C ILE A 76 -9.47 2.80 -2.48
N LEU A 77 -9.42 2.83 -3.81
CA LEU A 77 -9.18 4.06 -4.57
C LEU A 77 -10.21 5.15 -4.25
N GLU A 78 -11.50 4.83 -4.29
CA GLU A 78 -12.58 5.81 -4.05
C GLU A 78 -12.51 6.42 -2.65
N ARG A 79 -12.30 5.58 -1.63
CA ARG A 79 -12.19 6.04 -0.24
C ARG A 79 -10.91 6.83 -0.01
N PHE A 80 -9.80 6.37 -0.59
CA PHE A 80 -8.51 7.06 -0.52
C PHE A 80 -8.61 8.45 -1.18
N ALA A 81 -9.15 8.53 -2.40
CA ALA A 81 -9.31 9.78 -3.12
C ALA A 81 -10.21 10.77 -2.36
N ARG A 82 -11.28 10.29 -1.72
CA ARG A 82 -12.14 11.12 -0.86
C ARG A 82 -11.38 11.66 0.35
N TYR A 83 -10.59 10.81 1.02
CA TYR A 83 -9.79 11.22 2.16
C TYR A 83 -8.74 12.26 1.77
N VAL A 84 -8.00 12.00 0.69
CA VAL A 84 -7.01 12.93 0.12
C VAL A 84 -7.63 14.29 -0.18
N LYS A 85 -8.79 14.31 -0.83
CA LYS A 85 -9.48 15.56 -1.16
C LYS A 85 -9.81 16.39 0.10
N ASN A 86 -10.20 15.73 1.18
CA ASN A 86 -10.58 16.39 2.43
C ASN A 86 -9.39 16.88 3.26
N HIS A 87 -8.19 16.33 3.05
CA HIS A 87 -6.98 16.64 3.83
C HIS A 87 -5.82 17.13 2.94
N ARG A 88 -6.13 17.66 1.75
CA ARG A 88 -5.14 17.93 0.68
C ARG A 88 -4.01 18.88 1.10
N ASP A 89 -4.28 19.76 2.06
CA ASP A 89 -3.37 20.81 2.54
C ASP A 89 -2.66 20.39 3.85
N GLU A 90 -2.83 19.14 4.29
CA GLU A 90 -2.30 18.62 5.56
C GLU A 90 -1.06 17.73 5.40
N PHE A 91 -0.70 17.36 4.17
CA PHE A 91 0.45 16.49 3.90
C PHE A 91 1.23 16.95 2.67
N ASP A 92 2.55 16.70 2.71
CA ASP A 92 3.48 17.08 1.64
C ASP A 92 3.94 15.85 0.83
N CYS A 93 3.81 14.65 1.39
CA CYS A 93 4.21 13.39 0.76
C CYS A 93 3.31 12.21 1.15
N CYS A 94 3.45 11.10 0.43
CA CYS A 94 2.69 9.87 0.66
C CYS A 94 3.63 8.70 0.97
N GLU A 95 3.20 7.80 1.84
CA GLU A 95 3.96 6.63 2.26
C GLU A 95 3.03 5.41 2.35
N LEU A 96 3.46 4.27 1.81
CA LEU A 96 2.84 2.97 2.05
C LEU A 96 3.58 2.28 3.20
N THR A 97 2.86 1.91 4.23
CA THR A 97 3.33 1.09 5.35
C THR A 97 2.73 -0.31 5.25
N ILE A 98 3.58 -1.33 5.30
CA ILE A 98 3.15 -2.73 5.37
C ILE A 98 3.77 -3.40 6.58
N THR A 99 2.93 -4.00 7.41
CA THR A 99 3.38 -4.89 8.48
C THR A 99 3.37 -6.34 7.99
N PHE A 100 4.48 -7.05 8.16
CA PHE A 100 4.56 -8.50 7.92
C PHE A 100 5.30 -9.18 9.06
N GLY A 101 4.61 -10.11 9.74
CA GLY A 101 5.08 -10.65 11.02
C GLY A 101 5.25 -9.51 12.04
N ASN A 102 6.43 -9.41 12.65
CA ASN A 102 6.76 -8.36 13.63
C ASN A 102 7.56 -7.19 13.02
N ARG A 103 7.60 -7.09 11.69
CA ARG A 103 8.37 -6.05 10.98
C ARG A 103 7.45 -5.13 10.20
N LYS A 104 7.82 -3.85 10.17
CA LYS A 104 7.16 -2.80 9.41
C LYS A 104 8.09 -2.36 8.27
N TYR A 105 7.56 -2.32 7.07
CA TYR A 105 8.23 -1.87 5.85
C TYR A 105 7.55 -0.59 5.36
N GLN A 106 8.34 0.37 4.91
CA GLN A 106 7.85 1.70 4.52
C GLN A 106 8.36 2.02 3.12
N TYR A 107 7.45 2.44 2.26
CA TYR A 107 7.72 2.81 0.88
C TYR A 107 7.26 4.25 0.67
N PRO A 108 8.16 5.21 0.46
CA PRO A 108 7.81 6.53 -0.05
C PRO A 108 7.21 6.36 -1.44
N VAL A 109 6.01 6.90 -1.69
CA VAL A 109 5.29 6.62 -2.93
C VAL A 109 4.68 7.87 -3.55
N LYS A 110 4.58 7.88 -4.88
CA LYS A 110 3.70 8.76 -5.62
C LYS A 110 2.48 7.99 -6.07
N VAL A 111 1.30 8.53 -5.76
CA VAL A 111 0.02 7.88 -6.05
C VAL A 111 -0.53 8.34 -7.39
N SER A 112 -0.98 7.41 -8.22
CA SER A 112 -1.69 7.67 -9.47
C SER A 112 -2.82 6.66 -9.69
N ARG A 113 -3.78 6.99 -10.55
CA ARG A 113 -4.81 6.03 -10.97
C ARG A 113 -4.18 4.98 -11.89
N HIS A 114 -4.51 3.71 -11.67
CA HIS A 114 -4.07 2.62 -12.52
C HIS A 114 -4.97 2.50 -13.77
N GLN A 115 -4.39 2.12 -14.91
CA GLN A 115 -5.06 2.15 -16.23
C GLN A 115 -6.26 1.20 -16.32
N PHE A 116 -6.25 0.11 -15.55
CA PHE A 116 -7.33 -0.90 -15.51
C PHE A 116 -8.26 -0.75 -14.29
N GLY A 117 -8.26 0.42 -13.65
CA GLY A 117 -8.96 0.63 -12.38
C GLY A 117 -8.06 0.42 -11.17
N GLY A 118 -8.45 1.02 -10.05
CA GLY A 118 -7.64 1.03 -8.82
C GLY A 118 -6.51 2.07 -8.81
N MET A 119 -5.48 1.78 -8.02
CA MET A 119 -4.41 2.70 -7.66
C MET A 119 -3.05 2.09 -7.94
N MET A 120 -2.14 2.90 -8.49
CA MET A 120 -0.72 2.59 -8.63
C MET A 120 0.07 3.47 -7.67
N LEU A 121 0.95 2.85 -6.90
CA LEU A 121 1.87 3.48 -5.98
C LEU A 121 3.28 3.32 -6.53
N ARG A 122 3.84 4.37 -7.13
CA ARG A 122 5.22 4.33 -7.63
C ARG A 122 6.18 4.63 -6.50
N VAL A 123 7.07 3.70 -6.16
CA VAL A 123 8.09 3.90 -5.11
C VAL A 123 9.04 5.01 -5.56
N GLN A 124 9.37 5.90 -4.64
CA GLN A 124 10.33 6.98 -4.85
C GLN A 124 11.68 6.58 -4.24
N ALA A 125 12.75 6.71 -5.03
CA ALA A 125 14.13 6.51 -4.60
C ALA A 125 14.70 7.75 -3.93
#